data_AF-A0A510TCB6-F1
#
_entry.id   AF-A0A510TCB6-F1
#
_cell.length_a   1.000
_cell.length_b   1.000
_cell.length_c   1.000
_cell.angle_alpha   90.00
_cell.angle_beta   90.00
_cell.angle_gamma   90.00
#
_symmetry.space_group_name_H-M   'P 1'
#
loop_
_entity.id
_entity.type
_entity.pdbx_description
1 polymer ?
#
loop_
_entity_poly.entity_id
_entity_poly.type
_entity_poly.pdbx_seq_one_letter_code
_entity_poly.pdbx_strand_id
1 'polypeptide(L)'
;MPESVPLHCPACRREHVYTAPPYPCACGAPSAPRLDAAAGPAVLAHRAWDEEWVVVRCAACGRRNQWPHPELGCPCGTVLRIPVAGTPSPGPGHRAPARSAASSARDAVTAAVLCLRRLGHRDIRRAGRRPPGGIGLAAPGLLVRVDPAGRPATARDVECLWLTAMTESADCVYFSRAGYTGAARGRADALAVPLFALDRDGTATPVNGPGRDLAGPGPA
;
A
#
# COMPACT_ATOMS: atom_id res chain seq x y z
N MET A 1 25.73 17.22 3.33
CA MET A 1 26.06 16.85 1.90
C MET A 1 25.34 15.55 1.52
N PRO A 2 24.33 15.71 0.49
CA PRO A 2 23.55 14.50 0.18
C PRO A 2 24.46 13.37 -0.34
N GLU A 3 24.53 12.31 0.39
CA GLU A 3 25.33 11.10 0.09
C GLU A 3 24.99 10.55 -1.31
N SER A 4 26.03 10.69 -2.31
CA SER A 4 25.83 10.09 -3.66
C SER A 4 26.53 8.74 -3.74
N VAL A 5 25.80 7.76 -4.35
CA VAL A 5 26.39 6.40 -4.41
C VAL A 5 26.49 5.98 -5.88
N PRO A 6 27.75 5.53 -6.21
CA PRO A 6 27.89 4.99 -7.58
C PRO A 6 27.23 3.60 -7.70
N LEU A 7 26.50 3.44 -8.95
CA LEU A 7 25.79 2.16 -9.17
C LEU A 7 26.03 1.70 -10.62
N HIS A 8 26.06 0.30 -10.66
CA HIS A 8 26.12 -0.24 -12.04
C HIS A 8 24.83 -0.99 -12.38
N CYS A 9 24.44 -0.76 -13.70
CA CYS A 9 23.22 -1.47 -14.12
C CYS A 9 23.56 -2.96 -14.35
N PRO A 10 22.87 -3.87 -13.72
CA PRO A 10 23.18 -5.29 -13.89
C PRO A 10 22.82 -5.79 -15.29
N ALA A 11 22.02 -4.98 -16.05
CA ALA A 11 21.63 -5.42 -17.40
C ALA A 11 22.63 -4.92 -18.45
N CYS A 12 23.07 -3.70 -18.40
CA CYS A 12 23.90 -3.15 -19.50
C CYS A 12 25.27 -2.69 -18.96
N ARG A 13 25.41 -2.73 -17.54
CA ARG A 13 26.69 -2.46 -16.83
C ARG A 13 27.06 -0.97 -16.92
N ARG A 14 26.18 -0.13 -17.33
CA ARG A 14 26.43 1.33 -17.33
C ARG A 14 26.54 1.88 -15.91
N GLU A 15 27.43 2.86 -15.76
CA GLU A 15 27.61 3.45 -14.41
C GLU A 15 26.65 4.64 -14.20
N HIS A 16 26.01 4.62 -13.01
CA HIS A 16 25.15 5.75 -12.61
C HIS A 16 25.55 6.27 -11.23
N VAL A 17 25.12 7.64 -11.17
CA VAL A 17 25.26 8.23 -9.81
C VAL A 17 23.85 8.60 -9.31
N TYR A 18 23.61 8.03 -8.02
CA TYR A 18 22.27 8.30 -7.49
C TYR A 18 22.36 9.01 -6.13
N THR A 19 21.44 10.09 -6.08
CA THR A 19 21.32 10.80 -4.79
C THR A 19 19.86 10.73 -4.30
N ALA A 20 19.75 10.21 -3.01
CA ALA A 20 18.36 10.10 -2.52
C ALA A 20 17.78 11.48 -2.21
N PRO A 21 16.53 11.69 -2.76
CA PRO A 21 15.90 12.99 -2.48
C PRO A 21 15.44 13.09 -1.01
N PRO A 22 15.62 14.29 -0.42
CA PRO A 22 15.11 14.50 0.94
C PRO A 22 13.60 14.71 0.96
N TYR A 23 12.92 14.00 1.97
CA TYR A 23 11.47 14.21 2.16
C TYR A 23 11.18 14.86 3.52
N PRO A 24 10.02 15.72 3.49
CA PRO A 24 9.75 16.47 4.73
C PRO A 24 9.14 15.58 5.82
N CYS A 25 9.85 15.57 6.98
CA CYS A 25 9.26 14.90 8.17
C CYS A 25 8.19 15.80 8.80
N ALA A 26 7.24 15.23 9.51
CA ALA A 26 6.20 16.01 10.22
C ALA A 26 6.81 17.04 11.18
N CYS A 27 8.03 16.82 11.66
CA CYS A 27 8.71 17.76 12.57
C CYS A 27 9.39 18.89 11.78
N GLY A 28 9.39 18.80 10.40
CA GLY A 28 9.87 19.93 9.58
C GLY A 28 11.33 19.72 9.14
N ALA A 29 11.93 18.60 9.67
CA ALA A 29 13.33 18.34 9.26
C ALA A 29 13.36 17.40 8.05
N PRO A 30 14.37 17.66 7.11
CA PRO A 30 14.47 16.76 5.95
C PRO A 30 14.99 15.38 6.35
N SER A 31 14.28 14.39 5.74
CA SER A 31 14.71 13.00 6.04
C SER A 31 14.91 12.25 4.72
N ALA A 32 16.14 11.57 4.67
CA ALA A 32 16.41 10.75 3.47
C ALA A 32 16.92 9.38 3.88
N PRO A 33 16.54 8.40 3.00
CA PRO A 33 17.07 7.06 3.33
C PRO A 33 18.60 7.00 3.19
N ARG A 34 19.09 6.15 4.12
CA ARG A 34 20.55 5.90 3.97
C ARG A 34 20.80 4.78 2.96
N LEU A 35 21.67 5.18 1.94
CA LEU A 35 21.87 4.20 0.84
C LEU A 35 22.99 3.23 1.22
N ASP A 36 22.83 1.93 0.85
CA ASP A 36 23.85 0.88 1.08
C ASP A 36 24.71 0.75 -0.18
N ALA A 37 25.93 1.31 -0.09
CA ALA A 37 26.80 1.36 -1.30
C ALA A 37 27.44 -0.01 -1.56
N ALA A 38 27.43 -0.80 -0.54
CA ALA A 38 28.10 -2.12 -0.67
C ALA A 38 27.16 -3.15 -1.32
N ALA A 39 25.86 -2.84 -1.27
CA ALA A 39 24.88 -3.79 -1.84
C ALA A 39 24.56 -3.37 -3.29
N GLY A 40 24.68 -4.35 -4.31
CA GLY A 40 24.39 -4.03 -5.72
C GLY A 40 22.88 -3.78 -5.95
N PRO A 41 22.57 -2.81 -6.97
CA PRO A 41 21.16 -2.56 -7.33
C PRO A 41 20.49 -3.79 -7.95
N ALA A 42 19.17 -3.98 -7.56
CA ALA A 42 18.44 -5.14 -8.13
C ALA A 42 17.49 -4.66 -9.25
N VAL A 43 17.46 -5.56 -10.35
CA VAL A 43 16.57 -5.25 -11.48
C VAL A 43 15.12 -5.52 -11.06
N LEU A 44 14.41 -4.47 -11.28
CA LEU A 44 12.99 -4.63 -10.94
C LEU A 44 12.24 -5.17 -12.17
N ALA A 45 12.01 -6.67 -12.25
CA ALA A 45 11.46 -7.41 -13.41
C ALA A 45 9.93 -7.32 -13.43
N HIS A 46 9.21 -7.00 -12.18
CA HIS A 46 7.74 -6.88 -12.04
C HIS A 46 7.41 -6.08 -10.78
N ARG A 47 6.55 -5.05 -10.95
CA ARG A 47 6.10 -4.18 -9.84
C ARG A 47 5.24 -4.99 -8.85
N ALA A 48 5.82 -5.76 -7.88
CA ALA A 48 5.01 -6.46 -6.84
C ALA A 48 5.09 -5.67 -5.52
N TRP A 49 4.00 -4.86 -5.05
CA TRP A 49 3.56 -4.11 -3.86
C TRP A 49 4.41 -4.44 -2.62
N ASP A 50 5.35 -5.36 -2.31
CA ASP A 50 6.07 -5.61 -1.04
C ASP A 50 7.48 -5.04 -1.11
N GLU A 51 7.77 -4.23 -2.20
CA GLU A 51 9.18 -3.81 -2.37
C GLU A 51 9.22 -2.29 -2.61
N GLU A 52 8.11 -1.51 -1.93
CA GLU A 52 7.89 -0.17 -2.55
C GLU A 52 8.11 0.92 -1.50
N TRP A 53 8.29 0.51 -0.19
CA TRP A 53 8.48 1.62 0.76
C TRP A 53 9.59 1.26 1.76
N VAL A 54 10.44 2.20 2.04
CA VAL A 54 11.51 2.04 3.06
C VAL A 54 11.19 2.90 4.28
N VAL A 55 11.48 2.24 5.46
CA VAL A 55 11.32 3.04 6.71
C VAL A 55 12.59 3.87 6.94
N VAL A 56 12.30 5.18 7.01
CA VAL A 56 13.43 6.11 7.27
C VAL A 56 13.24 6.77 8.64
N ARG A 57 14.24 6.65 9.39
CA ARG A 57 14.19 7.31 10.72
C ARG A 57 14.70 8.75 10.63
N CYS A 58 13.83 9.67 11.19
CA CYS A 58 14.27 11.08 11.25
C CYS A 58 15.40 11.28 12.26
N ALA A 59 16.48 11.91 11.81
CA ALA A 59 17.62 12.10 12.74
C ALA A 59 17.30 13.18 13.78
N ALA A 60 16.26 13.98 13.48
CA ALA A 60 15.93 15.07 14.43
C ALA A 60 14.93 14.59 15.49
N CYS A 61 13.85 13.91 15.13
CA CYS A 61 12.79 13.62 16.13
C CYS A 61 12.67 12.12 16.36
N GLY A 62 13.37 11.31 15.45
CA GLY A 62 13.44 9.86 15.71
C GLY A 62 12.19 9.13 15.17
N ARG A 63 11.31 9.85 14.55
CA ARG A 63 10.10 9.22 13.99
C ARG A 63 10.44 8.30 12.81
N ARG A 64 9.72 7.19 12.79
CA ARG A 64 9.89 6.27 11.64
C ARG A 64 8.88 6.60 10.53
N ASN A 65 9.54 7.09 9.44
CA ASN A 65 8.70 7.56 8.32
C ASN A 65 8.81 6.57 7.15
N GLN A 66 7.69 6.55 6.52
CA GLN A 66 7.70 5.60 5.37
C GLN A 66 7.69 6.39 4.06
N TRP A 67 8.81 5.98 3.16
CA TRP A 67 8.96 6.70 1.88
C TRP A 67 9.14 5.67 0.75
N PRO A 68 8.80 6.15 -0.47
CA PRO A 68 8.96 5.20 -1.58
C PRO A 68 10.43 4.76 -1.75
N HIS A 69 10.54 3.39 -2.04
CA HIS A 69 11.91 2.90 -2.29
C HIS A 69 12.51 3.64 -3.49
N PRO A 70 13.77 4.00 -3.31
CA PRO A 70 14.42 4.76 -4.38
C PRO A 70 14.70 3.88 -5.61
N GLU A 71 14.34 4.56 -6.78
CA GLU A 71 14.52 3.83 -8.05
C GLU A 71 15.23 4.74 -9.07
N LEU A 72 15.95 3.96 -9.95
CA LEU A 72 16.65 4.71 -11.01
C LEU A 72 16.37 4.04 -12.36
N GLY A 73 15.85 4.84 -13.27
CA GLY A 73 15.66 4.33 -14.65
C GLY A 73 16.96 4.41 -15.47
N CYS A 74 17.27 3.23 -16.01
CA CYS A 74 18.47 3.25 -16.88
C CYS A 74 18.03 3.47 -18.33
N PRO A 75 18.77 4.19 -19.16
CA PRO A 75 18.41 4.43 -20.57
C PRO A 75 18.32 3.13 -21.36
N CYS A 76 18.74 2.08 -20.90
CA CYS A 76 18.64 0.77 -21.58
C CYS A 76 17.27 0.12 -21.35
N GLY A 77 16.50 0.83 -20.51
CA GLY A 77 15.10 0.37 -20.37
C GLY A 77 14.87 -0.38 -19.06
N THR A 78 15.98 -0.56 -18.21
CA THR A 78 15.84 -1.27 -16.92
C THR A 78 15.61 -0.27 -15.78
N VAL A 79 14.74 -0.68 -14.90
CA VAL A 79 14.58 0.13 -13.66
C VAL A 79 15.30 -0.57 -12.50
N LEU A 80 16.20 0.30 -11.89
CA LEU A 80 17.00 -0.26 -10.78
C LEU A 80 16.41 0.13 -9.42
N ARG A 81 16.39 -0.82 -8.64
CA ARG A 81 16.08 -0.54 -7.23
C ARG A 81 17.36 -0.29 -6.43
N ILE A 82 17.30 0.93 -5.66
CA ILE A 82 18.56 1.33 -4.97
C ILE A 82 18.54 0.79 -3.53
N PRO A 83 19.60 0.06 -3.13
CA PRO A 83 19.65 -0.55 -1.78
C PRO A 83 19.75 0.53 -0.68
N VAL A 84 18.89 0.32 0.36
CA VAL A 84 18.90 1.27 1.50
C VAL A 84 19.44 0.54 2.74
N ALA A 85 20.34 1.14 3.54
CA ALA A 85 20.95 0.59 4.75
C ALA A 85 19.92 0.42 5.88
N GLY A 86 19.84 -0.92 6.51
CA GLY A 86 18.98 -1.06 7.71
C GLY A 86 17.65 -1.75 7.37
N THR A 87 17.46 -2.21 5.94
CA THR A 87 16.33 -3.08 5.57
C THR A 87 16.84 -4.50 5.26
N PRO A 88 16.36 -5.56 6.15
CA PRO A 88 16.92 -6.89 5.85
C PRO A 88 16.78 -7.23 4.36
N SER A 89 17.93 -7.17 3.59
CA SER A 89 18.14 -7.76 2.26
C SER A 89 17.58 -9.19 2.19
N PRO A 90 16.50 -9.50 1.35
CA PRO A 90 16.20 -10.94 1.28
C PRO A 90 17.30 -11.73 0.57
N GLY A 91 18.42 -12.05 1.19
CA GLY A 91 19.35 -13.10 0.72
C GLY A 91 18.64 -14.42 0.41
N PRO A 92 19.00 -15.09 -0.74
CA PRO A 92 18.37 -16.36 -1.17
C PRO A 92 18.60 -17.48 -0.15
N GLY A 93 17.82 -17.54 0.94
CA GLY A 93 17.89 -18.82 1.69
C GLY A 93 16.52 -19.18 2.27
N HIS A 94 15.73 -19.95 1.50
CA HIS A 94 14.81 -21.06 1.84
C HIS A 94 14.78 -21.33 3.34
N ARG A 95 14.06 -20.42 4.06
CA ARG A 95 13.51 -20.94 5.35
C ARG A 95 12.06 -20.48 5.49
N ALA A 96 11.13 -21.34 5.15
CA ALA A 96 9.69 -21.39 5.50
C ALA A 96 9.27 -20.18 6.35
N PRO A 97 8.38 -19.16 5.79
CA PRO A 97 8.29 -17.78 6.31
C PRO A 97 7.34 -17.69 7.52
N ALA A 98 7.77 -17.53 8.71
CA ALA A 98 6.96 -16.74 9.67
C ALA A 98 6.27 -15.56 8.96
N ARG A 99 5.01 -15.66 8.54
CA ARG A 99 4.09 -14.71 7.84
C ARG A 99 4.34 -13.27 8.29
N SER A 100 5.11 -12.54 7.67
CA SER A 100 5.46 -11.13 7.90
C SER A 100 4.28 -10.21 7.58
N ALA A 101 3.98 -9.13 8.26
CA ALA A 101 3.02 -8.03 8.04
C ALA A 101 2.91 -7.67 6.55
N ALA A 102 3.92 -7.84 5.87
CA ALA A 102 3.89 -7.60 4.41
C ALA A 102 3.10 -8.70 3.68
N SER A 103 3.28 -9.87 4.06
CA SER A 103 2.49 -10.97 3.46
C SER A 103 1.01 -10.87 3.83
N SER A 104 0.72 -10.22 4.92
CA SER A 104 -0.67 -10.03 5.37
C SER A 104 -1.35 -8.89 4.58
N ALA A 105 -0.67 -7.91 4.33
CA ALA A 105 -1.23 -6.82 3.48
C ALA A 105 -1.50 -7.31 2.06
N ARG A 106 -0.57 -8.09 1.55
CA ARG A 106 -0.78 -8.66 0.20
C ARG A 106 -1.99 -9.59 0.16
N ASP A 107 -2.09 -10.31 1.14
CA ASP A 107 -3.23 -11.26 1.18
C ASP A 107 -4.57 -10.51 1.30
N ALA A 108 -4.48 -9.49 2.04
CA ALA A 108 -5.72 -8.69 2.21
C ALA A 108 -6.10 -8.00 0.89
N VAL A 109 -5.14 -7.56 0.24
CA VAL A 109 -5.45 -6.87 -1.04
C VAL A 109 -5.93 -7.92 -2.07
N THR A 110 -5.23 -9.03 -2.06
CA THR A 110 -5.67 -10.09 -2.97
C THR A 110 -7.11 -10.52 -2.68
N ALA A 111 -7.39 -10.63 -1.49
CA ALA A 111 -8.78 -11.00 -1.13
C ALA A 111 -9.78 -9.93 -1.58
N ALA A 112 -9.42 -8.75 -1.37
CA ALA A 112 -10.33 -7.65 -1.79
C ALA A 112 -10.50 -7.63 -3.31
N VAL A 113 -9.43 -7.83 -4.02
CA VAL A 113 -9.51 -7.79 -5.50
C VAL A 113 -10.37 -8.96 -5.99
N LEU A 114 -10.12 -10.13 -5.43
CA LEU A 114 -10.95 -11.29 -5.86
C LEU A 114 -12.43 -11.05 -5.58
N CYS A 115 -12.70 -10.48 -4.44
CA CYS A 115 -14.12 -10.17 -4.14
C CYS A 115 -14.68 -9.16 -5.16
N LEU A 116 -13.92 -8.16 -5.48
CA LEU A 116 -14.41 -7.13 -6.41
C LEU A 116 -14.60 -7.72 -7.82
N ARG A 117 -13.73 -8.61 -8.18
CA ARG A 117 -13.89 -9.24 -9.51
C ARG A 117 -15.17 -10.08 -9.55
N ARG A 118 -15.38 -10.73 -8.49
CA ARG A 118 -16.63 -11.52 -8.48
C ARG A 118 -17.86 -10.61 -8.55
N LEU A 119 -17.63 -9.37 -8.11
CA LEU A 119 -18.77 -8.41 -8.14
C LEU A 119 -18.82 -7.68 -9.48
N GLY A 120 -17.83 -8.06 -10.43
CA GLY A 120 -17.93 -7.55 -11.81
C GLY A 120 -16.96 -6.39 -12.07
N HIS A 121 -16.11 -6.08 -11.13
CA HIS A 121 -15.14 -4.99 -11.37
C HIS A 121 -13.86 -5.57 -11.97
N ARG A 122 -13.38 -5.12 -13.18
CA ARG A 122 -12.30 -5.82 -13.94
C ARG A 122 -11.10 -4.91 -14.13
N ASP A 123 -11.33 -3.50 -13.97
CA ASP A 123 -10.16 -2.59 -14.11
C ASP A 123 -9.78 -1.99 -12.75
N ILE A 124 -9.27 -2.88 -11.91
CA ILE A 124 -8.95 -2.41 -10.54
C ILE A 124 -7.48 -1.96 -10.53
N ARG A 125 -7.41 -0.70 -10.26
CA ARG A 125 -6.04 -0.13 -10.17
C ARG A 125 -5.80 0.48 -8.79
N ARG A 126 -4.61 0.69 -8.62
CA ARG A 126 -4.32 1.41 -7.35
C ARG A 126 -4.71 2.89 -7.48
N ALA A 127 -5.32 3.34 -6.29
CA ALA A 127 -5.75 4.75 -6.35
C ALA A 127 -4.53 5.67 -6.29
N GLY A 128 -4.38 6.65 -7.22
CA GLY A 128 -3.28 7.62 -7.45
C GLY A 128 -2.95 8.42 -6.20
N ARG A 129 -3.91 8.53 -5.03
CA ARG A 129 -3.64 9.24 -3.76
C ARG A 129 -3.80 8.27 -2.58
N ARG A 130 -2.68 8.23 -1.69
CA ARG A 130 -2.77 7.34 -0.51
C ARG A 130 -3.72 7.93 0.54
N PRO A 131 -4.63 7.10 1.10
CA PRO A 131 -5.37 7.55 2.30
C PRO A 131 -4.52 7.47 3.57
N PRO A 132 -4.67 8.45 4.50
CA PRO A 132 -3.90 8.60 5.75
C PRO A 132 -3.88 7.29 6.56
N GLY A 133 -4.55 6.16 5.97
CA GLY A 133 -4.59 4.87 6.68
C GLY A 133 -5.20 3.79 5.77
N GLY A 134 -4.39 2.63 5.50
CA GLY A 134 -4.90 1.51 4.68
C GLY A 134 -4.44 1.65 3.21
N ILE A 135 -4.83 0.72 2.43
CA ILE A 135 -4.40 0.65 1.01
C ILE A 135 -5.60 1.03 0.14
N GLY A 136 -5.43 2.13 -0.75
CA GLY A 136 -6.52 2.60 -1.65
C GLY A 136 -6.43 1.93 -3.02
N LEU A 137 -7.57 1.30 -3.42
CA LEU A 137 -7.74 0.79 -4.79
C LEU A 137 -8.83 1.57 -5.52
N ALA A 138 -8.70 1.51 -6.92
CA ALA A 138 -9.73 2.22 -7.69
C ALA A 138 -10.13 1.38 -8.91
N ALA A 139 -11.36 1.40 -9.11
CA ALA A 139 -11.97 0.92 -10.36
C ALA A 139 -12.91 1.96 -10.94
N PRO A 140 -13.15 1.85 -12.29
CA PRO A 140 -14.02 2.90 -12.85
C PRO A 140 -15.27 3.12 -11.97
N GLY A 141 -15.33 4.37 -11.35
CA GLY A 141 -16.52 4.80 -10.59
C GLY A 141 -16.50 4.25 -9.15
N LEU A 142 -15.33 3.61 -8.71
CA LEU A 142 -15.33 2.97 -7.37
C LEU A 142 -13.97 3.21 -6.70
N LEU A 143 -14.09 3.67 -5.46
CA LEU A 143 -12.88 3.71 -4.61
C LEU A 143 -12.94 2.65 -3.51
N VAL A 144 -11.69 2.05 -3.38
CA VAL A 144 -11.68 0.95 -2.41
C VAL A 144 -10.58 1.20 -1.38
N ARG A 145 -11.11 1.01 -0.05
CA ARG A 145 -10.11 1.04 1.03
C ARG A 145 -9.92 -0.36 1.62
N VAL A 146 -8.48 -0.71 1.72
CA VAL A 146 -8.17 -2.02 2.31
C VAL A 146 -7.23 -1.81 3.50
N ASP A 147 -7.63 -2.39 4.61
CA ASP A 147 -6.78 -2.28 5.81
C ASP A 147 -6.35 -3.70 6.24
N PRO A 148 -5.03 -4.17 6.02
CA PRO A 148 -4.51 -5.55 6.16
C PRO A 148 -4.13 -5.88 7.61
N ALA A 149 -4.11 -5.10 8.58
CA ALA A 149 -3.95 -5.52 9.99
C ALA A 149 -3.50 -4.32 10.82
N GLY A 150 -4.43 -3.33 10.88
CA GLY A 150 -4.33 -2.18 11.79
C GLY A 150 -5.38 -2.26 12.91
N ARG A 151 -5.58 -1.36 13.62
CA ARG A 151 -6.70 -1.18 14.58
C ARG A 151 -8.06 -1.19 13.86
N PRO A 152 -9.02 -1.72 14.65
CA PRO A 152 -10.35 -1.63 14.03
C PRO A 152 -10.61 -0.23 13.46
N ALA A 153 -11.25 -0.23 12.26
CA ALA A 153 -11.58 1.04 11.60
C ALA A 153 -12.59 1.86 12.42
N THR A 154 -12.28 3.14 12.38
CA THR A 154 -13.14 4.04 13.20
C THR A 154 -14.14 4.76 12.28
N ALA A 155 -15.07 5.48 12.91
CA ALA A 155 -16.08 6.25 12.15
C ALA A 155 -15.39 7.32 11.27
N ARG A 156 -14.34 7.88 11.82
CA ARG A 156 -13.60 8.89 11.03
C ARG A 156 -13.02 8.28 9.75
N ASP A 157 -12.49 7.11 9.87
CA ASP A 157 -11.94 6.44 8.67
C ASP A 157 -13.02 6.24 7.60
N VAL A 158 -14.20 5.91 8.03
CA VAL A 158 -15.32 5.72 7.09
C VAL A 158 -15.71 7.06 6.46
N GLU A 159 -15.76 8.07 7.26
CA GLU A 159 -16.17 9.39 6.72
C GLU A 159 -15.13 9.92 5.73
N CYS A 160 -13.98 9.70 6.11
CA CYS A 160 -12.94 10.21 5.21
C CYS A 160 -13.02 9.52 3.84
N LEU A 161 -13.14 8.24 3.92
CA LEU A 161 -13.29 7.53 2.63
C LEU A 161 -14.51 8.06 1.86
N TRP A 162 -15.58 8.21 2.49
CA TRP A 162 -16.81 8.67 1.82
C TRP A 162 -16.60 10.07 1.23
N LEU A 163 -16.02 10.96 1.93
CA LEU A 163 -15.85 12.32 1.41
C LEU A 163 -14.90 12.32 0.20
N THR A 164 -13.89 11.42 0.29
CA THR A 164 -12.99 11.34 -0.87
C THR A 164 -13.74 10.80 -2.11
N ALA A 165 -14.50 9.79 -1.84
CA ALA A 165 -15.28 9.23 -2.97
C ALA A 165 -16.27 10.25 -3.52
N MET A 166 -16.86 10.96 -2.61
CA MET A 166 -17.81 12.01 -3.05
C MET A 166 -17.11 13.07 -3.89
N THR A 167 -15.93 13.42 -3.47
CA THR A 167 -15.18 14.45 -4.22
C THR A 167 -14.81 13.92 -5.61
N GLU A 168 -14.66 12.64 -5.69
CA GLU A 168 -14.23 12.07 -6.98
C GLU A 168 -15.43 11.50 -7.75
N SER A 169 -16.63 11.89 -7.20
CA SER A 169 -17.89 11.39 -7.79
C SER A 169 -17.83 9.88 -8.04
N ALA A 170 -17.35 9.20 -7.07
CA ALA A 170 -17.23 7.72 -7.18
C ALA A 170 -17.92 7.06 -5.98
N ASP A 171 -18.36 5.78 -6.22
CA ASP A 171 -18.76 4.96 -5.06
C ASP A 171 -17.53 4.44 -4.30
N CYS A 172 -17.84 3.93 -3.01
CA CYS A 172 -16.63 3.46 -2.27
C CYS A 172 -17.00 2.22 -1.46
N VAL A 173 -15.94 1.46 -1.19
CA VAL A 173 -16.11 0.28 -0.32
C VAL A 173 -14.87 0.13 0.57
N TYR A 174 -15.16 -0.46 1.87
CA TYR A 174 -14.07 -0.50 2.85
C TYR A 174 -13.87 -1.95 3.31
N PHE A 175 -12.58 -2.45 3.12
CA PHE A 175 -12.22 -3.81 3.59
C PHE A 175 -11.25 -3.71 4.78
N SER A 176 -11.61 -4.56 5.80
CA SER A 176 -10.70 -4.49 6.95
C SER A 176 -10.52 -5.90 7.54
N ARG A 177 -9.19 -6.15 7.92
CA ARG A 177 -8.92 -7.44 8.60
C ARG A 177 -9.16 -7.32 10.10
N ALA A 178 -8.85 -6.07 10.64
CA ALA A 178 -8.98 -5.90 12.11
C ALA A 178 -10.43 -5.57 12.48
N GLY A 179 -11.28 -5.46 11.42
CA GLY A 179 -12.71 -5.22 11.71
C GLY A 179 -13.01 -3.73 11.94
N TYR A 180 -14.27 -3.45 12.49
CA TYR A 180 -14.75 -2.05 12.59
C TYR A 180 -15.29 -1.82 14.01
N THR A 181 -15.06 -0.61 14.48
CA THR A 181 -15.75 -0.28 15.74
C THR A 181 -17.26 -0.18 15.52
N GLY A 182 -18.07 -0.28 16.67
CA GLY A 182 -19.55 -0.13 16.54
C GLY A 182 -19.93 1.21 15.88
N ALA A 183 -19.25 2.28 16.32
CA ALA A 183 -19.53 3.60 15.73
C ALA A 183 -19.24 3.62 14.22
N ALA A 184 -18.22 2.97 13.81
CA ALA A 184 -17.90 2.90 12.37
C ALA A 184 -19.02 2.19 11.59
N ARG A 185 -19.54 1.09 12.20
CA ARG A 185 -20.60 0.37 11.47
C ARG A 185 -21.86 1.24 11.36
N GLY A 186 -22.21 1.91 12.49
CA GLY A 186 -23.37 2.82 12.45
C GLY A 186 -23.20 3.93 11.40
N ARG A 187 -22.04 4.45 11.43
CA ARG A 187 -21.82 5.56 10.47
C ARG A 187 -21.85 5.05 9.02
N ALA A 188 -21.27 3.96 8.77
CA ALA A 188 -21.28 3.37 7.40
C ALA A 188 -22.72 3.09 6.94
N ASP A 189 -23.55 2.66 7.83
CA ASP A 189 -24.96 2.48 7.44
C ASP A 189 -25.61 3.81 7.07
N ALA A 190 -25.31 4.75 7.82
CA ALA A 190 -25.93 6.08 7.54
C ALA A 190 -25.43 6.65 6.20
N LEU A 191 -24.25 6.29 5.83
CA LEU A 191 -23.67 6.92 4.62
C LEU A 191 -23.73 5.94 3.46
N ALA A 192 -24.29 4.78 3.73
CA ALA A 192 -24.42 3.70 2.73
C ALA A 192 -23.05 3.28 2.17
N VAL A 193 -22.06 3.23 3.10
CA VAL A 193 -20.74 2.72 2.69
C VAL A 193 -20.67 1.21 2.99
N PRO A 194 -20.45 0.39 1.92
CA PRO A 194 -20.35 -1.06 2.15
C PRO A 194 -19.05 -1.43 2.89
N LEU A 195 -19.27 -2.37 3.89
CA LEU A 195 -18.09 -2.80 4.68
C LEU A 195 -17.91 -4.31 4.52
N PHE A 196 -16.58 -4.68 4.40
CA PHE A 196 -16.28 -6.13 4.34
C PHE A 196 -15.16 -6.47 5.32
N ALA A 197 -15.41 -7.61 6.03
CA ALA A 197 -14.32 -8.13 6.88
C ALA A 197 -13.53 -9.19 6.08
N LEU A 198 -12.20 -9.01 6.27
CA LEU A 198 -11.36 -10.00 5.55
C LEU A 198 -10.86 -11.05 6.54
N ASP A 199 -11.10 -12.30 6.17
CA ASP A 199 -10.59 -13.38 7.05
C ASP A 199 -9.16 -13.73 6.63
N ARG A 200 -8.45 -14.46 7.55
CA ARG A 200 -7.05 -14.87 7.31
C ARG A 200 -6.92 -15.74 6.06
N ASP A 201 -8.06 -16.32 5.67
CA ASP A 201 -8.06 -17.19 4.47
C ASP A 201 -8.35 -16.40 3.20
N GLY A 202 -8.49 -15.04 3.42
CA GLY A 202 -8.62 -14.18 2.22
C GLY A 202 -10.06 -14.07 1.73
N THR A 203 -11.03 -14.51 2.63
CA THR A 203 -12.43 -14.35 2.19
C THR A 203 -13.03 -13.05 2.75
N ALA A 204 -13.71 -12.32 1.74
CA ALA A 204 -14.36 -11.06 2.19
C ALA A 204 -15.86 -11.30 2.45
N THR A 205 -16.25 -10.90 3.74
CA THR A 205 -17.68 -11.09 4.09
C THR A 205 -18.30 -9.73 4.42
N PRO A 206 -19.48 -9.53 3.86
CA PRO A 206 -20.13 -8.26 4.20
C PRO A 206 -20.56 -8.21 5.68
N VAL A 207 -20.40 -6.95 6.22
CA VAL A 207 -20.65 -6.96 7.70
C VAL A 207 -21.68 -5.87 8.00
N ASN A 208 -22.21 -5.22 6.92
CA ASN A 208 -23.32 -4.29 7.17
C ASN A 208 -24.31 -4.33 5.99
N GLY A 209 -25.48 -3.67 6.17
CA GLY A 209 -26.57 -3.68 5.16
C GLY A 209 -26.04 -3.36 3.75
N PRO A 210 -25.44 -2.20 3.57
CA PRO A 210 -24.95 -1.84 2.24
C PRO A 210 -23.98 -2.91 1.68
N GLY A 211 -23.12 -3.44 2.57
CA GLY A 211 -22.22 -4.53 2.10
C GLY A 211 -23.01 -5.72 1.58
N ARG A 212 -24.01 -6.08 2.29
CA ARG A 212 -24.79 -7.25 1.83
C ARG A 212 -25.53 -6.91 0.54
N ASP A 213 -26.02 -5.68 0.41
CA ASP A 213 -26.69 -5.27 -0.84
C ASP A 213 -25.73 -5.32 -2.04
N LEU A 214 -24.52 -4.88 -1.70
CA LEU A 214 -23.53 -4.89 -2.78
C LEU A 214 -23.16 -6.34 -3.16
N ALA A 215 -23.16 -7.29 -2.13
CA ALA A 215 -22.74 -8.68 -2.36
C ALA A 215 -23.90 -9.51 -2.93
N GLY A 216 -25.12 -9.07 -2.78
CA GLY A 216 -26.28 -9.88 -3.20
C GLY A 216 -26.52 -9.74 -4.71
N PRO A 217 -27.20 -10.77 -5.42
CA PRO A 217 -27.47 -10.77 -6.87
C PRO A 217 -28.21 -9.49 -7.31
N GLY A 218 -27.48 -8.35 -7.49
CA GLY A 218 -28.10 -7.17 -8.12
C GLY A 218 -29.63 -7.30 -8.26
N PRO A 219 -30.48 -6.27 -7.87
CA PRO A 219 -31.94 -6.45 -7.97
C PRO A 219 -32.35 -7.04 -9.33
N ALA A 220 -32.87 -8.37 -9.34
CA ALA A 220 -33.68 -8.94 -10.44
C ALA A 220 -34.32 -7.83 -11.30
#